data_AF-A0A351G2W4-F1
#
_entry.id   AF-A0A351G2W4-F1
#
_cell.length_a   1.000
_cell.length_b   1.000
_cell.length_c   1.000
_cell.angle_alpha   90.00
_cell.angle_beta   90.00
_cell.angle_gamma   90.00
#
_symmetry.space_group_name_H-M   'P 1'
#
loop_
_entity.id
_entity.type
_entity.pdbx_description
1 polymer ?
#
loop_
_entity_poly.entity_id
_entity_poly.type
_entity_poly.pdbx_seq_one_letter_code
_entity_poly.pdbx_strand_id
1 'polypeptide(L)'
;MDEVMTGMGRTGKWFAAEHWQVTPDILTIGKGAASGYFPLSIVATRGEWLDLIARGRGDFSHGGTFSHHAVGAAAGLATLEYLRQHQLVDGVEEKGQFLRQQLQDRLAELPYIGDLRGIGLMWGIEFVRHKESKQPFDPDLHLGQRIADEALRLGLVVYPGSGTVDGNQGDHVMVGPPFCITQGETVQLAEMLEKAIRTCLEAIV
;
A
#
# COMPACT_ATOMS: atom_id res chain seq x y z
N MET A 1 1.66 11.63 11.27
CA MET A 1 1.96 10.35 10.59
C MET A 1 0.90 10.12 9.53
N ASP A 2 1.36 9.87 8.30
CA ASP A 2 0.47 9.57 7.18
C ASP A 2 0.21 8.08 7.09
N GLU A 3 -1.05 7.69 7.32
CA GLU A 3 -1.51 6.31 7.30
C GLU A 3 -2.60 6.12 6.25
N VAL A 4 -2.63 6.98 5.22
CA VAL A 4 -3.63 6.93 4.16
C VAL A 4 -3.52 5.62 3.38
N MET A 5 -2.31 5.08 3.18
CA MET A 5 -2.12 3.77 2.52
C MET A 5 -2.01 2.61 3.51
N THR A 6 -1.29 2.83 4.60
CA THR A 6 -0.82 1.78 5.52
C THR A 6 -1.77 1.51 6.68
N GLY A 7 -2.68 2.43 6.96
CA GLY A 7 -3.66 2.30 8.02
C GLY A 7 -4.79 1.34 7.67
N MET A 8 -5.73 1.21 8.62
CA MET A 8 -6.90 0.36 8.51
C MET A 8 -6.56 -1.11 8.24
N GLY A 9 -5.42 -1.60 8.76
CA GLY A 9 -5.07 -3.02 8.69
C GLY A 9 -4.07 -3.43 7.62
N ARG A 10 -3.69 -2.55 6.68
CA ARG A 10 -2.92 -2.92 5.47
C ARG A 10 -1.64 -3.70 5.75
N THR A 11 -0.98 -3.38 6.85
CA THR A 11 0.32 -3.95 7.23
C THR A 11 0.21 -5.02 8.33
N GLY A 12 -0.98 -5.52 8.66
CA GLY A 12 -1.18 -6.53 9.72
C GLY A 12 -1.38 -5.95 11.13
N LYS A 13 -1.34 -4.63 11.26
CA LYS A 13 -1.80 -3.87 12.44
C LYS A 13 -2.83 -2.85 12.00
N TRP A 14 -3.65 -2.33 12.92
CA TRP A 14 -4.65 -1.33 12.57
C TRP A 14 -3.99 -0.08 11.97
N PHE A 15 -2.85 0.31 12.53
CA PHE A 15 -1.98 1.36 12.00
C PHE A 15 -0.53 0.88 11.94
N ALA A 16 0.19 1.24 10.89
CA ALA A 16 1.58 0.85 10.76
C ALA A 16 2.48 1.46 11.86
N ALA A 17 2.08 2.60 12.44
CA ALA A 17 2.71 3.21 13.62
C ALA A 17 2.96 2.21 14.76
N GLU A 18 2.07 1.23 14.93
CA GLU A 18 2.16 0.20 15.95
C GLU A 18 3.39 -0.69 15.78
N HIS A 19 3.83 -0.96 14.55
CA HIS A 19 5.03 -1.77 14.28
C HIS A 19 6.31 -1.15 14.86
N TRP A 20 6.34 0.18 14.96
CA TRP A 20 7.48 0.93 15.48
C TRP A 20 7.20 1.60 16.82
N GLN A 21 6.10 1.24 17.49
CA GLN A 21 5.69 1.78 18.79
C GLN A 21 5.62 3.31 18.80
N VAL A 22 5.25 3.91 17.67
CA VAL A 22 5.11 5.36 17.51
C VAL A 22 3.69 5.77 17.88
N THR A 23 3.56 6.76 18.77
CA THR A 23 2.29 7.43 19.02
C THR A 23 2.32 8.79 18.31
N PRO A 24 1.66 8.93 17.14
CA PRO A 24 1.68 10.17 16.39
C PRO A 24 0.85 11.25 17.06
N ASP A 25 1.31 12.50 17.01
CA ASP A 25 0.51 13.63 17.51
C ASP A 25 -0.67 13.97 16.60
N ILE A 26 -0.47 13.81 15.28
CA ILE A 26 -1.50 13.88 14.25
C ILE A 26 -1.43 12.62 13.40
N LEU A 27 -2.58 12.01 13.14
CA LEU A 27 -2.74 10.82 12.31
C LEU A 27 -3.69 11.15 11.16
N THR A 28 -3.25 10.93 9.91
CA THR A 28 -4.12 11.07 8.73
C THR A 28 -4.49 9.70 8.18
N ILE A 29 -5.78 9.50 7.90
CA ILE A 29 -6.35 8.26 7.40
C ILE A 29 -7.22 8.59 6.19
N GLY A 30 -7.25 7.70 5.21
CA GLY A 30 -8.10 7.78 4.02
C GLY A 30 -8.26 6.38 3.45
N LYS A 31 -8.43 6.22 2.13
CA LYS A 31 -8.50 4.93 1.40
C LYS A 31 -9.31 3.86 2.16
N GLY A 32 -8.63 3.02 2.95
CA GLY A 32 -9.23 1.98 3.80
C GLY A 32 -10.23 2.49 4.83
N ALA A 33 -10.29 3.80 5.11
CA ALA A 33 -11.23 4.44 6.03
C ALA A 33 -12.69 4.10 5.71
N ALA A 34 -13.00 3.97 4.42
CA ALA A 34 -14.29 3.51 3.93
C ALA A 34 -14.12 2.45 2.84
N SER A 35 -12.96 1.77 2.79
CA SER A 35 -12.60 0.77 1.76
C SER A 35 -12.90 1.17 0.31
N GLY A 36 -12.89 2.46 -0.01
CA GLY A 36 -13.24 2.98 -1.35
C GLY A 36 -14.75 3.09 -1.65
N TYR A 37 -15.65 2.71 -0.73
CA TYR A 37 -17.10 2.81 -0.90
C TYR A 37 -17.61 4.25 -0.86
N PHE A 38 -16.91 5.14 -0.16
CA PHE A 38 -17.21 6.57 -0.11
C PHE A 38 -15.92 7.38 0.04
N PRO A 39 -15.79 8.58 -0.56
CA PRO A 39 -14.65 9.46 -0.32
C PRO A 39 -14.66 9.95 1.13
N LEU A 40 -13.80 9.36 1.96
CA LEU A 40 -13.66 9.69 3.38
C LEU A 40 -12.18 9.84 3.74
N SER A 41 -11.85 10.96 4.37
CA SER A 41 -10.59 11.17 5.06
C SER A 41 -10.84 11.53 6.52
N ILE A 42 -9.90 11.16 7.38
CA ILE A 42 -9.95 11.38 8.83
C ILE A 42 -8.63 11.97 9.24
N VAL A 43 -8.68 13.05 10.02
CA VAL A 43 -7.52 13.59 10.74
C VAL A 43 -7.79 13.43 12.22
N ALA A 44 -7.01 12.59 12.89
CA ALA A 44 -7.05 12.43 14.33
C ALA A 44 -5.88 13.19 14.95
N THR A 45 -6.10 13.74 16.15
CA THR A 45 -5.10 14.52 16.90
C THR A 45 -5.21 14.22 18.39
N ARG A 46 -4.23 14.68 19.17
CA ARG A 46 -4.27 14.55 20.64
C ARG A 46 -5.48 15.30 21.22
N GLY A 47 -6.19 14.64 22.15
CA GLY A 47 -7.32 15.25 22.85
C GLY A 47 -6.95 16.53 23.59
N GLU A 48 -5.73 16.60 24.16
CA GLU A 48 -5.26 17.80 24.87
C GLU A 48 -5.18 19.05 23.99
N TRP A 49 -4.97 18.91 22.67
CA TRP A 49 -4.98 20.05 21.74
C TRP A 49 -6.39 20.54 21.44
N LEU A 50 -7.35 19.62 21.38
CA LEU A 50 -8.77 19.98 21.31
C LEU A 50 -9.21 20.71 22.58
N ASP A 51 -8.76 20.23 23.75
CA ASP A 51 -9.02 20.91 25.04
C ASP A 51 -8.44 22.32 25.07
N LEU A 52 -7.24 22.52 24.51
CA LEU A 52 -6.62 23.85 24.41
C LEU A 52 -7.41 24.79 23.51
N ILE A 53 -7.90 24.32 22.36
CA ILE A 53 -8.77 25.10 21.47
C ILE A 53 -10.07 25.47 22.20
N ALA A 54 -10.68 24.49 22.88
CA ALA A 54 -11.93 24.66 23.61
C ALA A 54 -11.80 25.68 24.77
N ARG A 55 -10.70 25.64 25.52
CA ARG A 55 -10.41 26.58 26.63
C ARG A 55 -9.97 27.96 26.15
N GLY A 56 -9.43 28.05 24.94
CA GLY A 56 -8.98 29.30 24.33
C GLY A 56 -10.16 30.13 23.83
N ARG A 57 -10.20 30.38 22.52
CA ARG A 57 -11.32 31.10 21.90
C ARG A 57 -12.58 30.26 21.75
N GLY A 58 -12.49 28.94 21.92
CA GLY A 58 -13.60 28.02 21.71
C GLY A 58 -14.02 27.90 20.24
N ASP A 59 -13.28 28.51 19.31
CA ASP A 59 -13.53 28.47 17.87
C ASP A 59 -12.41 27.74 17.12
N PHE A 60 -12.81 26.98 16.09
CA PHE A 60 -11.90 26.35 15.14
C PHE A 60 -12.38 26.71 13.73
N SER A 61 -11.80 27.77 13.16
CA SER A 61 -12.15 28.27 11.83
C SER A 61 -11.53 27.40 10.73
N HIS A 62 -12.10 26.21 10.55
CA HIS A 62 -11.71 25.23 9.54
C HIS A 62 -12.91 24.37 9.17
N GLY A 63 -13.09 24.11 7.88
CA GLY A 63 -14.14 23.22 7.39
C GLY A 63 -14.16 23.15 5.87
N GLY A 64 -14.82 22.11 5.36
CA GLY A 64 -15.14 21.95 3.95
C GLY A 64 -16.62 21.62 3.77
N THR A 65 -17.15 21.84 2.56
CA THR A 65 -18.57 21.61 2.23
C THR A 65 -19.05 20.20 2.59
N PHE A 66 -18.17 19.20 2.50
CA PHE A 66 -18.47 17.80 2.79
C PHE A 66 -17.83 17.30 4.10
N SER A 67 -17.31 18.18 4.95
CA SER A 67 -16.82 17.79 6.28
C SER A 67 -17.98 17.22 7.11
N HIS A 68 -17.72 16.10 7.80
CA HIS A 68 -18.72 15.40 8.63
C HIS A 68 -19.95 14.90 7.85
N HIS A 69 -19.79 14.56 6.56
CA HIS A 69 -20.87 14.03 5.73
C HIS A 69 -21.43 12.72 6.29
N ALA A 70 -22.72 12.70 6.63
CA ALA A 70 -23.37 11.56 7.31
C ALA A 70 -23.24 10.23 6.55
N VAL A 71 -23.35 10.24 5.22
CA VAL A 71 -23.16 9.03 4.39
C VAL A 71 -21.72 8.52 4.45
N GLY A 72 -20.73 9.42 4.51
CA GLY A 72 -19.34 9.02 4.64
C GLY A 72 -19.05 8.41 6.00
N ALA A 73 -19.61 8.98 7.07
CA ALA A 73 -19.53 8.42 8.41
C ALA A 73 -20.17 7.02 8.48
N ALA A 74 -21.35 6.83 7.87
CA ALA A 74 -22.02 5.53 7.81
C ALA A 74 -21.21 4.49 7.03
N ALA A 75 -20.63 4.86 5.89
CA ALA A 75 -19.76 3.98 5.11
C ALA A 75 -18.51 3.57 5.89
N GLY A 76 -17.84 4.53 6.56
CA GLY A 76 -16.66 4.25 7.38
C GLY A 76 -16.98 3.36 8.59
N LEU A 77 -18.13 3.58 9.24
CA LEU A 77 -18.59 2.71 10.33
C LEU A 77 -18.83 1.28 9.84
N ALA A 78 -19.57 1.11 8.73
CA ALA A 78 -19.82 -0.20 8.15
C ALA A 78 -18.53 -0.92 7.74
N THR A 79 -17.55 -0.19 7.19
CA THR A 79 -16.21 -0.73 6.91
C THR A 79 -15.53 -1.24 8.18
N LEU A 80 -15.50 -0.43 9.24
CA LEU A 80 -14.86 -0.80 10.50
C LEU A 80 -15.54 -2.02 11.15
N GLU A 81 -16.87 -2.06 11.14
CA GLU A 81 -17.66 -3.18 11.65
C GLU A 81 -17.35 -4.46 10.86
N TYR A 82 -17.35 -4.39 9.53
CA TYR A 82 -17.03 -5.53 8.68
C TYR A 82 -15.61 -6.05 8.91
N LEU A 83 -14.61 -5.16 8.96
CA LEU A 83 -13.22 -5.53 9.24
C LEU A 83 -13.07 -6.28 10.57
N ARG A 84 -13.78 -5.84 11.62
CA ARG A 84 -13.77 -6.47 12.95
C ARG A 84 -14.53 -7.79 12.99
N GLN A 85 -15.76 -7.80 12.46
CA GLN A 85 -16.64 -8.98 12.47
C GLN A 85 -16.00 -10.17 11.74
N HIS A 86 -15.29 -9.88 10.64
CA HIS A 86 -14.64 -10.91 9.82
C HIS A 86 -13.15 -11.10 10.15
N GLN A 87 -12.64 -10.46 11.22
CA GLN A 87 -11.25 -10.54 11.67
C GLN A 87 -10.24 -10.34 10.52
N LEU A 88 -10.57 -9.45 9.59
CA LEU A 88 -9.81 -9.34 8.35
C LEU A 88 -8.41 -8.79 8.60
N VAL A 89 -8.28 -7.84 9.53
CA VAL A 89 -6.99 -7.25 9.93
C VAL A 89 -6.09 -8.30 10.57
N ASP A 90 -6.63 -9.13 11.46
CA ASP A 90 -5.89 -10.16 12.17
C ASP A 90 -5.27 -11.20 11.20
N GLY A 91 -5.98 -11.49 10.11
CA GLY A 91 -5.50 -12.40 9.06
C GLY A 91 -4.52 -11.78 8.05
N VAL A 92 -4.28 -10.46 8.07
CA VAL A 92 -3.38 -9.80 7.10
C VAL A 92 -1.93 -10.23 7.30
N GLU A 93 -1.49 -10.47 8.53
CA GLU A 93 -0.11 -10.87 8.80
C GLU A 93 0.22 -12.22 8.16
N GLU A 94 -0.60 -13.25 8.42
CA GLU A 94 -0.45 -14.59 7.83
C GLU A 94 -0.53 -14.56 6.30
N LYS A 95 -1.54 -13.89 5.74
CA LYS A 95 -1.67 -13.73 4.28
C LYS A 95 -0.49 -12.98 3.68
N GLY A 96 0.04 -11.99 4.39
CA GLY A 96 1.23 -11.24 4.01
C GLY A 96 2.48 -12.10 3.98
N GLN A 97 2.66 -13.00 4.95
CA GLN A 97 3.75 -13.99 4.95
C GLN A 97 3.61 -14.97 3.78
N PHE A 98 2.39 -15.42 3.47
CA PHE A 98 2.16 -16.29 2.32
C PHE A 98 2.45 -15.56 0.99
N LEU A 99 1.98 -14.32 0.84
CA LEU A 99 2.29 -13.48 -0.31
C LEU A 99 3.81 -13.25 -0.45
N ARG A 100 4.50 -12.94 0.64
CA ARG A 100 5.96 -12.84 0.68
C ARG A 100 6.62 -14.08 0.10
N GLN A 101 6.22 -15.25 0.60
CA GLN A 101 6.79 -16.52 0.19
C GLN A 101 6.59 -16.74 -1.32
N GLN A 102 5.37 -16.52 -1.83
CA GLN A 102 5.07 -16.66 -3.26
C GLN A 102 5.88 -15.70 -4.14
N LEU A 103 6.08 -14.45 -3.69
CA LEU A 103 6.91 -13.48 -4.41
C LEU A 103 8.40 -13.87 -4.35
N GLN A 104 8.89 -14.32 -3.20
CA GLN A 104 10.29 -14.72 -3.03
C GLN A 104 10.63 -15.94 -3.88
N ASP A 105 9.82 -17.00 -3.84
CA ASP A 105 10.05 -18.24 -4.58
C ASP A 105 10.15 -18.04 -6.08
N ARG A 106 9.46 -17.02 -6.61
CA ARG A 106 9.37 -16.75 -8.04
C ARG A 106 10.33 -15.67 -8.52
N LEU A 107 10.55 -14.64 -7.70
CA LEU A 107 11.22 -13.42 -8.14
C LEU A 107 12.66 -13.29 -7.60
N ALA A 108 13.02 -13.90 -6.48
CA ALA A 108 14.32 -13.64 -5.82
C ALA A 108 15.52 -13.96 -6.72
N GLU A 109 15.42 -15.05 -7.49
CA GLU A 109 16.47 -15.52 -8.40
C GLU A 109 16.43 -14.84 -9.77
N LEU A 110 15.41 -14.03 -10.06
CA LEU A 110 15.36 -13.30 -11.33
C LEU A 110 16.53 -12.32 -11.41
N PRO A 111 17.21 -12.23 -12.57
CA PRO A 111 18.13 -11.14 -12.81
C PRO A 111 17.33 -9.83 -12.72
N TYR A 112 17.98 -8.77 -12.26
CA TYR A 112 17.42 -7.42 -12.20
C TYR A 112 16.42 -7.09 -11.08
N ILE A 113 16.11 -8.03 -10.18
CA ILE A 113 15.39 -7.70 -8.94
C ILE A 113 16.39 -7.13 -7.92
N GLY A 114 16.22 -5.85 -7.59
CA GLY A 114 17.08 -5.11 -6.67
C GLY A 114 16.72 -5.36 -5.21
N ASP A 115 15.43 -5.30 -4.91
CA ASP A 115 14.89 -5.54 -3.58
C ASP A 115 13.42 -6.03 -3.68
N LEU A 116 13.02 -6.84 -2.71
CA LEU A 116 11.65 -7.31 -2.52
C LEU A 116 11.30 -7.09 -1.05
N ARG A 117 10.46 -6.08 -0.79
CA ARG A 117 10.19 -5.61 0.57
C ARG A 117 8.72 -5.30 0.80
N GLY A 118 8.27 -5.50 2.02
CA GLY A 118 6.88 -5.30 2.39
C GLY A 118 6.56 -5.83 3.77
N ILE A 119 5.39 -5.44 4.28
CA ILE A 119 4.82 -5.93 5.54
C ILE A 119 3.32 -6.11 5.32
N GLY A 120 2.75 -7.21 5.81
CA GLY A 120 1.35 -7.56 5.58
C GLY A 120 1.05 -7.72 4.08
N LEU A 121 -0.04 -7.13 3.61
CA LEU A 121 -0.46 -7.19 2.21
C LEU A 121 -0.05 -5.94 1.42
N MET A 122 1.17 -5.44 1.65
CA MET A 122 1.75 -4.32 0.91
C MET A 122 3.21 -4.64 0.57
N TRP A 123 3.49 -4.90 -0.71
CA TRP A 123 4.80 -5.36 -1.18
C TRP A 123 5.27 -4.56 -2.38
N GLY A 124 6.52 -4.12 -2.34
CA GLY A 124 7.23 -3.46 -3.44
C GLY A 124 8.32 -4.36 -4.02
N ILE A 125 8.45 -4.32 -5.33
CA ILE A 125 9.45 -5.00 -6.13
C ILE A 125 10.25 -3.91 -6.85
N GLU A 126 11.52 -3.77 -6.52
CA GLU A 126 12.43 -2.82 -7.16
C GLU A 126 13.25 -3.47 -8.27
N PHE A 127 13.49 -2.71 -9.33
CA PHE A 127 14.26 -3.16 -10.48
C PHE A 127 15.58 -2.40 -10.60
N VAL A 128 16.67 -3.14 -10.79
CA VAL A 128 18.04 -2.60 -10.96
C VAL A 128 18.72 -3.30 -12.12
N ARG A 129 19.57 -2.59 -12.87
CA ARG A 129 20.40 -3.19 -13.93
C ARG A 129 21.49 -4.10 -13.37
N HIS A 130 22.02 -3.79 -12.20
CA HIS A 130 23.06 -4.58 -11.53
C HIS A 130 22.75 -4.74 -10.02
N LYS A 131 22.72 -5.99 -9.53
CA LYS A 131 22.26 -6.31 -8.17
C LYS A 131 23.25 -5.84 -7.09
N GLU A 132 24.54 -5.97 -7.34
CA GLU A 132 25.59 -5.66 -6.36
C GLU A 132 25.76 -4.15 -6.19
N SER A 133 25.84 -3.40 -7.29
CA SER A 133 25.99 -1.95 -7.27
C SER A 133 24.67 -1.20 -7.05
N LYS A 134 23.53 -1.90 -7.13
CA LYS A 134 22.17 -1.32 -7.15
C LYS A 134 21.99 -0.26 -8.24
N GLN A 135 22.75 -0.36 -9.33
CA GLN A 135 22.62 0.57 -10.45
C GLN A 135 21.20 0.47 -11.05
N PRO A 136 20.41 1.54 -11.11
CA PRO A 136 19.07 1.51 -11.68
C PRO A 136 19.11 1.32 -13.21
N PHE A 137 17.96 0.96 -13.79
CA PHE A 137 17.77 1.08 -15.24
C PHE A 137 17.70 2.56 -15.65
N ASP A 138 17.88 2.82 -16.95
CA ASP A 138 17.62 4.12 -17.55
C ASP A 138 16.14 4.51 -17.35
N PRO A 139 15.82 5.66 -16.72
CA PRO A 139 14.45 6.10 -16.50
C PRO A 139 13.61 6.22 -17.78
N ASP A 140 14.23 6.48 -18.94
CA ASP A 140 13.54 6.59 -20.23
C ASP A 140 12.97 5.25 -20.71
N LEU A 141 13.38 4.12 -20.10
CA LEU A 141 12.78 2.82 -20.34
C LEU A 141 11.39 2.69 -19.72
N HIS A 142 11.06 3.50 -18.70
CA HIS A 142 9.80 3.44 -17.95
C HIS A 142 9.44 2.01 -17.51
N LEU A 143 10.42 1.28 -16.97
CA LEU A 143 10.31 -0.16 -16.74
C LEU A 143 9.14 -0.52 -15.83
N GLY A 144 8.92 0.25 -14.75
CA GLY A 144 7.80 0.02 -13.84
C GLY A 144 6.44 0.09 -14.56
N GLN A 145 6.25 1.09 -15.42
CA GLN A 145 5.03 1.26 -16.20
C GLN A 145 4.86 0.15 -17.24
N ARG A 146 5.93 -0.24 -17.95
CA ARG A 146 5.89 -1.35 -18.92
C ARG A 146 5.45 -2.66 -18.26
N ILE A 147 5.98 -2.96 -17.07
CA ILE A 147 5.60 -4.15 -16.31
C ILE A 147 4.13 -4.05 -15.88
N ALA A 148 3.66 -2.87 -15.48
CA ALA A 148 2.24 -2.67 -15.15
C ALA A 148 1.32 -2.87 -16.35
N ASP A 149 1.70 -2.39 -17.54
CA ASP A 149 0.93 -2.57 -18.78
C ASP A 149 0.85 -4.06 -19.18
N GLU A 150 1.98 -4.78 -19.07
CA GLU A 150 2.01 -6.21 -19.35
C GLU A 150 1.25 -7.02 -18.29
N ALA A 151 1.36 -6.66 -17.00
CA ALA A 151 0.56 -7.27 -15.94
C ALA A 151 -0.94 -7.07 -16.20
N LEU A 152 -1.34 -5.86 -16.62
CA LEU A 152 -2.74 -5.55 -16.96
C LEU A 152 -3.22 -6.40 -18.14
N ARG A 153 -2.39 -6.60 -19.16
CA ARG A 153 -2.69 -7.49 -20.30
C ARG A 153 -2.90 -8.94 -19.87
N LEU A 154 -2.20 -9.37 -18.82
CA LEU A 154 -2.36 -10.69 -18.19
C LEU A 154 -3.55 -10.75 -17.20
N GLY A 155 -4.22 -9.63 -16.95
CA GLY A 155 -5.38 -9.54 -16.04
C GLY A 155 -5.05 -9.12 -14.61
N LEU A 156 -3.83 -8.63 -14.35
CA LEU A 156 -3.37 -8.19 -13.03
C LEU A 156 -3.18 -6.67 -13.00
N VAL A 157 -3.86 -5.99 -12.06
CA VAL A 157 -3.61 -4.56 -11.79
C VAL A 157 -2.55 -4.43 -10.70
N VAL A 158 -1.52 -3.65 -10.98
CA VAL A 158 -0.42 -3.33 -10.04
C VAL A 158 -0.20 -1.81 -9.97
N TYR A 159 0.55 -1.36 -8.98
CA TYR A 159 0.93 0.05 -8.84
C TYR A 159 2.36 0.28 -9.34
N PRO A 160 2.57 0.82 -10.56
CA PRO A 160 3.91 1.21 -10.99
C PRO A 160 4.37 2.47 -10.24
N GLY A 161 5.67 2.58 -10.01
CA GLY A 161 6.31 3.77 -9.47
C GLY A 161 7.71 3.97 -10.02
N SER A 162 8.16 5.22 -10.03
CA SER A 162 9.49 5.64 -10.47
C SER A 162 10.12 6.59 -9.45
N GLY A 163 11.40 6.91 -9.63
CA GLY A 163 12.13 7.80 -8.73
C GLY A 163 12.49 7.16 -7.39
N THR A 164 12.55 5.83 -7.32
CA THR A 164 12.77 5.10 -6.07
C THR A 164 14.12 5.38 -5.40
N VAL A 165 15.11 5.81 -6.20
CA VAL A 165 16.46 6.11 -5.70
C VAL A 165 16.55 7.53 -5.15
N ASP A 166 16.14 8.53 -5.92
CA ASP A 166 16.39 9.95 -5.65
C ASP A 166 15.23 10.88 -6.08
N GLY A 167 14.06 10.32 -6.37
CA GLY A 167 12.92 11.03 -6.94
C GLY A 167 12.96 11.16 -8.47
N ASN A 168 14.04 10.75 -9.13
CA ASN A 168 14.17 10.76 -10.59
C ASN A 168 14.49 9.37 -11.17
N GLN A 169 15.45 8.64 -10.57
CA GLN A 169 15.91 7.34 -11.04
C GLN A 169 15.28 6.17 -10.27
N GLY A 170 15.23 5.02 -10.94
CA GLY A 170 14.84 3.74 -10.36
C GLY A 170 13.35 3.46 -10.46
N ASP A 171 13.02 2.24 -10.84
CA ASP A 171 11.66 1.76 -11.07
C ASP A 171 11.26 0.72 -10.02
N HIS A 172 9.98 0.72 -9.68
CA HIS A 172 9.39 -0.33 -8.86
C HIS A 172 7.95 -0.61 -9.28
N VAL A 173 7.44 -1.75 -8.83
CA VAL A 173 6.02 -2.08 -8.87
C VAL A 173 5.59 -2.50 -7.46
N MET A 174 4.40 -2.05 -7.05
CA MET A 174 3.78 -2.46 -5.80
C MET A 174 2.55 -3.33 -6.04
N VAL A 175 2.36 -4.31 -5.16
CA VAL A 175 1.14 -5.09 -5.03
C VAL A 175 0.51 -4.89 -3.66
N GLY A 176 -0.81 -4.73 -3.64
CA GLY A 176 -1.58 -4.44 -2.43
C GLY A 176 -2.97 -5.07 -2.49
N PRO A 177 -3.09 -6.41 -2.53
CA PRO A 177 -4.36 -7.09 -2.75
C PRO A 177 -5.38 -6.81 -1.62
N PRO A 178 -6.69 -7.01 -1.85
CA PRO A 178 -7.69 -6.85 -0.80
C PRO A 178 -7.48 -7.86 0.34
N PHE A 179 -7.95 -7.56 1.55
CA PHE A 179 -7.74 -8.45 2.72
C PHE A 179 -8.49 -9.77 2.61
N CYS A 180 -9.50 -9.84 1.73
CA CYS A 180 -10.21 -11.08 1.42
C CYS A 180 -9.48 -11.98 0.41
N ILE A 181 -8.28 -11.61 -0.07
CA ILE A 181 -7.52 -12.44 -1.01
C ILE A 181 -7.31 -13.85 -0.45
N THR A 182 -7.56 -14.83 -1.30
CA THR A 182 -7.38 -16.25 -1.00
C THR A 182 -5.96 -16.72 -1.32
N GLN A 183 -5.58 -17.92 -0.86
CA GLN A 183 -4.29 -18.51 -1.23
C GLN A 183 -4.18 -18.74 -2.74
N GLY A 184 -5.24 -19.25 -3.38
CA GLY A 184 -5.26 -19.47 -4.83
C GLY A 184 -5.07 -18.18 -5.63
N GLU A 185 -5.77 -17.10 -5.26
CA GLU A 185 -5.60 -15.79 -5.89
C GLU A 185 -4.21 -15.19 -5.62
N THR A 186 -3.62 -15.49 -4.46
CA THR A 186 -2.25 -15.05 -4.12
C THR A 186 -1.20 -15.73 -5.02
N VAL A 187 -1.36 -17.04 -5.26
CA VAL A 187 -0.52 -17.78 -6.22
C VAL A 187 -0.69 -17.21 -7.62
N GLN A 188 -1.94 -17.01 -8.06
CA GLN A 188 -2.26 -16.46 -9.38
C GLN A 188 -1.66 -15.06 -9.57
N LEU A 189 -1.76 -14.19 -8.56
CA LEU A 189 -1.15 -12.86 -8.57
C LEU A 189 0.36 -12.96 -8.77
N ALA A 190 1.04 -13.82 -8.00
CA ALA A 190 2.49 -13.96 -8.08
C ALA A 190 2.94 -14.54 -9.45
N GLU A 191 2.18 -15.48 -10.01
CA GLU A 191 2.42 -16.05 -11.35
C GLU A 191 2.29 -15.01 -12.46
N MET A 192 1.21 -14.23 -12.45
CA MET A 192 0.97 -13.20 -13.45
C MET A 192 2.03 -12.10 -13.36
N LEU A 193 2.43 -11.71 -12.14
CA LEU A 193 3.48 -10.73 -11.92
C LEU A 193 4.84 -11.22 -12.41
N GLU A 194 5.24 -12.45 -12.06
CA GLU A 194 6.47 -13.06 -12.55
C GLU A 194 6.52 -13.07 -14.09
N LYS A 195 5.42 -13.50 -14.73
CA LYS A 195 5.32 -13.54 -16.18
C LYS A 195 5.45 -12.15 -16.79
N ALA A 196 4.79 -11.14 -16.23
CA ALA A 196 4.90 -9.77 -16.71
C ALA A 196 6.34 -9.23 -16.63
N ILE A 197 6.99 -9.44 -15.48
CA ILE A 197 8.37 -9.03 -15.24
C ILE A 197 9.31 -9.69 -16.25
N ARG A 198 9.21 -11.01 -16.43
CA ARG A 198 10.06 -11.76 -17.39
C ARG A 198 9.89 -11.24 -18.82
N THR A 199 8.65 -11.11 -19.30
CA THR A 199 8.36 -10.61 -20.64
C THR A 199 8.99 -9.23 -20.89
N CYS A 200 8.87 -8.31 -19.93
CA CYS A 200 9.42 -6.97 -20.09
C CYS A 200 10.95 -6.95 -20.03
N LEU A 201 11.57 -7.73 -19.14
CA LEU A 201 13.03 -7.79 -19.00
C LEU A 201 13.68 -8.44 -20.22
N GLU A 202 13.11 -9.52 -20.77
CA GLU A 202 13.59 -10.18 -21.99
C GLU A 202 13.55 -9.27 -23.23
N ALA A 203 12.65 -8.26 -23.24
CA ALA A 203 12.55 -7.31 -24.35
C ALA A 203 13.56 -6.15 -24.26
N ILE A 204 14.23 -5.96 -23.12
CA ILE A 204 15.08 -4.79 -22.82
C ILE A 204 16.55 -5.18 -22.67
N VAL A 205 16.82 -6.43 -22.28
CA VAL A 205 18.15 -6.94 -21.96
C VAL A 205 18.65 -7.83 -23.08
#